data_AF-A0A7W1K503-F1
#
_entry.id   AF-A0A7W1K503-F1
#
_cell.length_a   1.000
_cell.length_b   1.000
_cell.length_c   1.000
_cell.angle_alpha   90.00
_cell.angle_beta   90.00
_cell.angle_gamma   90.00
#
_symmetry.space_group_name_H-M   'P 1'
#
loop_
_entity.id
_entity.type
_entity.pdbx_description
1 polymer ?
#
loop_
_entity_poly.entity_id
_entity_poly.type
_entity_poly.pdbx_seq_one_letter_code
_entity_poly.pdbx_strand_id
1 'polypeptide(L)'
;MAEIVSLAEYRDRRSPELAVMRRLEHAVGRLDSVVQRRPGRMAPTVERELLLIARAVSSGMPLEAADRAERLADLLEHPAASGS
;
A
#
# COMPACT_ATOMS: atom_id res chain seq x y z
N MET A 1 -16.82 26.02 21.06
CA MET A 1 -16.81 25.52 19.68
C MET A 1 -16.15 24.14 19.73
N ALA A 2 -16.87 23.07 19.40
CA ALA A 2 -16.31 21.71 19.47
C ALA A 2 -15.55 21.42 18.17
N GLU A 3 -14.25 21.12 18.26
CA GLU A 3 -13.51 20.55 17.13
C GLU A 3 -14.03 19.14 16.88
N ILE A 4 -14.57 18.91 15.68
CA ILE A 4 -14.91 17.57 15.22
C ILE A 4 -13.60 16.88 14.88
N VAL A 5 -13.03 16.15 15.83
CA VAL A 5 -11.85 15.32 15.59
C VAL A 5 -12.27 14.13 14.72
N SER A 6 -11.58 13.92 13.60
CA SER A 6 -11.75 12.73 12.78
C SER A 6 -11.52 11.48 13.63
N LEU A 7 -12.54 10.61 13.72
CA LEU A 7 -12.45 9.37 14.49
C LEU A 7 -11.30 8.48 14.00
N ALA A 8 -10.92 8.60 12.72
CA ALA A 8 -9.78 7.90 12.14
C ALA A 8 -8.46 8.45 12.70
N GLU A 9 -8.25 9.77 12.67
CA GLU A 9 -7.04 10.40 13.23
C GLU A 9 -6.89 10.17 14.74
N TYR A 10 -8.01 10.20 15.47
CA TYR A 10 -8.01 9.91 16.91
C TYR A 10 -7.60 8.46 17.21
N ARG A 11 -8.07 7.50 16.39
CA ARG A 11 -7.71 6.08 16.53
C ARG A 11 -6.26 5.82 16.11
N ASP A 12 -5.79 6.47 15.05
CA ASP A 12 -4.41 6.33 14.59
C ASP A 12 -3.40 6.86 15.62
N ARG A 13 -3.71 7.98 16.29
CA ARG A 13 -2.90 8.48 17.42
C ARG A 13 -2.87 7.51 18.61
N ARG A 14 -3.93 6.75 18.83
CA ARG A 14 -4.07 5.82 19.96
C ARG A 14 -3.53 4.42 19.66
N SER A 15 -3.40 4.05 18.38
CA SER A 15 -2.98 2.72 17.96
C SER A 15 -2.19 2.80 16.64
N PRO A 16 -0.91 3.18 16.70
CA PRO A 16 -0.08 3.36 15.50
C PRO A 16 0.05 2.07 14.67
N GLU A 17 0.03 0.90 15.31
CA GLU A 17 0.06 -0.39 14.62
C GLU A 17 -1.18 -0.63 13.75
N LEU A 18 -2.36 -0.24 14.26
CA LEU A 18 -3.62 -0.30 13.51
C LEU A 18 -3.63 0.67 12.32
N ALA A 19 -3.02 1.85 12.48
CA ALA A 19 -2.87 2.82 11.40
C ALA A 19 -2.02 2.26 10.25
N VAL A 20 -0.89 1.62 10.58
CA VAL A 20 -0.02 0.94 9.60
C VAL A 20 -0.76 -0.19 8.89
N MET A 21 -1.56 -0.98 9.62
CA MET A 21 -2.33 -2.07 9.00
C MET A 21 -3.41 -1.56 8.06
N ARG A 22 -4.10 -0.47 8.41
CA ARG A 22 -5.08 0.18 7.53
C ARG A 22 -4.42 0.74 6.26
N ARG A 23 -3.25 1.36 6.40
CA ARG A 23 -2.45 1.84 5.26
C ARG A 23 -2.09 0.69 4.32
N LEU A 24 -1.57 -0.42 4.88
CA LEU A 24 -1.25 -1.62 4.09
C LEU A 24 -2.49 -2.17 3.38
N GLU A 25 -3.60 -2.36 4.09
CA GLU A 25 -4.85 -2.87 3.52
C GLU A 25 -5.35 -1.99 2.36
N HIS A 26 -5.30 -0.66 2.54
CA HIS A 26 -5.67 0.28 1.50
C HIS A 26 -4.75 0.18 0.27
N ALA A 27 -3.43 0.14 0.48
CA ALA A 27 -2.45 0.02 -0.59
C ALA A 27 -2.58 -1.30 -1.36
N VAL A 28 -2.81 -2.42 -0.66
CA VAL A 28 -3.06 -3.73 -1.28
C VAL A 28 -4.35 -3.72 -2.08
N GLY A 29 -5.42 -3.10 -1.58
CA GLY A 29 -6.68 -2.95 -2.33
C GLY A 29 -6.50 -2.15 -3.63
N ARG A 30 -5.69 -1.08 -3.61
CA ARG A 30 -5.31 -0.34 -4.84
C ARG A 30 -4.57 -1.26 -5.81
N LEU A 31 -3.56 -2.00 -5.34
CA LEU A 31 -2.80 -2.93 -6.17
C LEU A 31 -3.68 -4.01 -6.82
N ASP A 32 -4.58 -4.62 -6.06
CA ASP A 32 -5.50 -5.66 -6.58
C ASP A 32 -6.35 -5.10 -7.73
N SER A 33 -6.88 -3.88 -7.58
CA SER A 33 -7.67 -3.24 -8.63
C SER A 33 -6.88 -2.99 -9.92
N VAL A 34 -5.59 -2.64 -9.82
CA VAL A 34 -4.71 -2.44 -10.98
C VAL A 34 -4.38 -3.77 -11.64
N VAL A 35 -4.03 -4.77 -10.84
CA VAL A 35 -3.69 -6.12 -11.29
C VAL A 35 -4.85 -6.73 -12.07
N GLN A 36 -6.06 -6.67 -11.54
CA GLN A 36 -7.26 -7.19 -12.20
C GLN A 36 -7.58 -6.45 -13.51
N ARG A 37 -7.28 -5.16 -13.59
CA ARG A 37 -7.50 -4.34 -14.81
C ARG A 37 -6.49 -4.60 -15.93
N ARG A 38 -5.36 -5.26 -15.64
CA ARG A 38 -4.34 -5.62 -16.65
C ARG A 38 -4.32 -7.13 -16.87
N PRO A 39 -5.22 -7.68 -17.70
CA PRO A 39 -5.15 -9.08 -18.11
C PRO A 39 -3.95 -9.26 -19.06
N GLY A 40 -2.78 -9.60 -18.50
CA GLY A 40 -1.54 -9.76 -19.24
C GLY A 40 -0.36 -10.08 -18.33
N ARG A 41 0.83 -10.26 -18.93
CA ARG A 41 2.06 -10.52 -18.19
C ARG A 41 2.48 -9.25 -17.43
N MET A 42 2.63 -9.33 -16.11
CA MET A 42 3.17 -8.22 -15.33
C MET A 42 4.63 -7.99 -15.68
N ALA A 43 5.10 -6.76 -15.52
CA ALA A 43 6.52 -6.49 -15.62
C ALA A 43 7.26 -7.29 -14.51
N PRO A 44 8.39 -7.95 -14.80
CA PRO A 44 9.14 -8.72 -13.81
C PRO A 44 9.53 -7.91 -12.56
N THR A 45 9.68 -6.60 -12.72
CA THR A 45 9.92 -5.66 -11.61
C THR A 45 8.73 -5.57 -10.66
N VAL A 46 7.50 -5.54 -11.19
CA VAL A 46 6.26 -5.48 -10.39
C VAL A 46 6.07 -6.79 -9.63
N GLU A 47 6.26 -7.94 -10.29
CA GLU A 47 6.17 -9.25 -9.64
C GLU A 47 7.18 -9.38 -8.49
N ARG A 48 8.41 -8.90 -8.70
CA ARG A 48 9.45 -8.87 -7.66
C ARG A 48 9.04 -8.00 -6.47
N GLU A 49 8.50 -6.81 -6.70
CA GLU A 49 8.05 -5.93 -5.61
C GLU A 49 6.87 -6.53 -4.83
N LEU A 50 5.92 -7.18 -5.50
CA LEU A 50 4.83 -7.91 -4.85
C LEU A 50 5.35 -9.02 -3.93
N LEU A 51 6.37 -9.78 -4.36
CA LEU A 51 7.01 -10.79 -3.53
C LEU A 51 7.72 -10.19 -2.31
N LEU A 52 8.35 -9.02 -2.46
CA LEU A 52 8.99 -8.30 -1.35
C LEU A 52 7.97 -7.79 -0.34
N ILE A 53 6.81 -7.32 -0.80
CA ILE A 53 5.68 -6.95 0.07
C ILE A 53 5.21 -8.18 0.85
N ALA A 54 4.96 -9.31 0.17
CA ALA A 54 4.53 -10.55 0.81
C ALA A 54 5.52 -11.07 1.86
N ARG A 55 6.83 -10.96 1.58
CA ARG A 55 7.89 -11.30 2.54
C ARG A 55 7.87 -10.38 3.76
N ALA A 56 7.71 -9.06 3.57
CA ALA A 56 7.66 -8.10 4.67
C ALA A 56 6.43 -8.36 5.59
N VAL A 57 5.27 -8.66 5.00
CA VAL A 57 4.07 -9.07 5.76
C VAL A 57 4.34 -10.34 6.56
N SER A 58 4.89 -11.37 5.93
CA SER A 58 5.18 -12.65 6.58
C SER A 58 6.25 -12.54 7.68
N SER A 59 7.14 -11.55 7.58
CA SER A 59 8.20 -11.29 8.56
C SER A 59 7.75 -10.38 9.71
N GLY A 60 6.47 -10.01 9.77
CA GLY A 60 5.95 -9.10 10.80
C GLY A 60 6.49 -7.67 10.67
N MET A 61 6.78 -7.22 9.45
CA MET A 61 7.28 -5.87 9.13
C MET A 61 6.19 -5.05 8.42
N PRO A 62 5.10 -4.69 9.12
CA PRO A 62 3.91 -4.08 8.52
C PRO A 62 4.18 -2.70 7.93
N LEU A 63 5.07 -1.91 8.54
CA LEU A 63 5.44 -0.58 8.06
C LEU A 63 6.17 -0.65 6.73
N GLU A 64 7.18 -1.53 6.64
CA GLU A 64 7.94 -1.74 5.42
C GLU A 64 7.07 -2.31 4.30
N ALA A 65 6.13 -3.20 4.64
CA ALA A 65 5.13 -3.71 3.70
C ALA A 65 4.24 -2.58 3.17
N ALA A 66 3.75 -1.70 4.05
CA ALA A 66 2.90 -0.57 3.68
C ALA A 66 3.64 0.40 2.75
N ASP A 67 4.85 0.82 3.11
CA ASP A 67 5.64 1.77 2.31
C ASP A 67 6.03 1.20 0.94
N ARG A 68 6.23 -0.12 0.83
CA ARG A 68 6.44 -0.78 -0.48
C ARG A 68 5.15 -0.84 -1.29
N ALA A 69 4.04 -1.23 -0.67
CA ALA A 69 2.76 -1.35 -1.35
C ALA A 69 2.26 0.02 -1.87
N GLU A 70 2.40 1.08 -1.08
CA GLU A 70 2.05 2.45 -1.47
C GLU A 70 2.88 2.90 -2.68
N ARG A 71 4.20 2.77 -2.63
CA ARG A 71 5.08 3.12 -3.76
C ARG A 71 4.74 2.33 -5.02
N LEU A 72 4.50 1.03 -4.89
CA LEU A 72 4.15 0.21 -6.05
C LEU A 72 2.79 0.62 -6.63
N ALA A 73 1.80 0.93 -5.79
CA ALA A 73 0.49 1.41 -6.22
C ALA A 73 0.63 2.75 -6.96
N ASP A 74 1.41 3.69 -6.41
CA ASP A 74 1.64 4.99 -7.03
C ASP A 74 2.32 4.87 -8.40
N LEU A 75 3.33 4.01 -8.53
CA LEU A 75 4.02 3.73 -9.80
C LEU A 75 3.08 3.14 -10.85
N LEU A 76 2.17 2.26 -10.43
CA LEU A 76 1.25 1.58 -11.33
C LEU A 76 0.06 2.43 -11.75
N GLU A 77 -0.42 3.31 -10.87
CA GLU A 77 -1.47 4.29 -11.15
C GLU A 77 -0.95 5.46 -11.99
N HIS A 78 0.31 5.85 -11.81
CA HIS A 78 0.96 6.95 -12.53
C HIS A 78 2.16 6.47 -13.36
N PRO A 79 1.95 5.63 -14.40
CA PRO A 79 3.05 5.11 -15.22
C PRO A 79 3.86 6.21 -15.93
N ALA A 80 3.31 7.42 -16.09
CA ALA A 80 3.99 8.59 -16.64
C ALA A 80 5.17 9.10 -15.78
N ALA A 81 5.23 8.75 -14.49
CA ALA A 81 6.34 9.13 -13.60
C ALA A 81 7.55 8.20 -13.69
N SER A 82 7.43 7.04 -14.35
CA SER A 82 8.48 6.01 -14.43
C SER A 82 9.16 5.92 -15.81
N GLY A 83 8.84 6.84 -16.73
CA GLY A 83 9.38 6.86 -18.09
C GLY A 83 10.35 8.01 -18.32
N SER A 84 11.65 7.75 -18.14
CA SER A 84 12.76 8.46 -18.81
C SER A 84 13.95 7.52 -18.89
#